data_AF-A0A5C7GX68-F1
#
_entry.id   AF-A0A5C7GX68-F1
#
_cell.length_a   1.000
_cell.length_b   1.000
_cell.length_c   1.000
_cell.angle_alpha   90.00
_cell.angle_beta   90.00
_cell.angle_gamma   90.00
#
_symmetry.space_group_name_H-M   'P 1'
#
loop_
_entity.id
_entity.type
_entity.pdbx_description
1 polymer ?
#
loop_
_entity_poly.entity_id
_entity_poly.type
_entity_poly.pdbx_seq_one_letter_code
_entity_poly.pdbx_strand_id
1 'polypeptide(L)'
;MLTVKGQHGHYDSVKLFVFGDSYVDTGNLGKFSPSWKEPYGLSFPGKPSGQFSDGRILTDYIASYFGIKSPVPFERRNITRKSGLEYGMNFAYGGTGVFKTLVDQPNMTIQIDHFQEILDKNVYTKQDLNKSVALVSVAGNDYTTFIATNGSLQYMPDFTKKLVKQLAMDLKRIKGLGVENVLVTAVEPLGCYPALTAKNSYQKCIEVFNSAAQFHNLQLKDAVNKLNTDTNIHNSTASSFIFLNVYGSFMSALNKKHFKGKLEVKNPLEPCCVGLDDKYSCGSVDDKGVKKYSDLQTFTKSIISQLVLNLKSITWDLGVQKIVEPMGCLPRLAAFSSYKNCSDSWNSACMFHNQILQQELQNLNHASDNSVFLTLDIYCAFLSALKRQAN
;
A
#
# COMPACT_ATOMS: atom_id res chain seq x y z
N MET A 1 -7.72 -9.07 13.09
CA MET A 1 -6.86 -8.63 14.21
C MET A 1 -5.46 -9.18 13.97
N LEU A 2 -4.48 -8.32 13.67
CA LEU A 2 -3.07 -8.74 13.52
C LEU A 2 -2.46 -8.90 14.90
N THR A 3 -2.16 -10.13 15.31
CA THR A 3 -1.51 -10.44 16.58
C THR A 3 0.01 -10.47 16.37
N VAL A 4 0.72 -9.43 16.80
CA VAL A 4 2.20 -9.46 16.84
C VAL A 4 2.63 -9.74 18.27
N LYS A 5 3.08 -10.98 18.54
CA LYS A 5 3.62 -11.37 19.85
C LYS A 5 5.01 -10.76 20.04
N GLY A 6 5.12 -9.78 20.95
CA GLY A 6 6.39 -9.33 21.51
C GLY A 6 6.37 -9.47 23.03
N GLN A 7 6.98 -10.53 23.57
CA GLN A 7 7.31 -10.58 24.99
C GLN A 7 8.53 -9.69 25.25
N HIS A 8 8.50 -8.97 26.37
CA HIS A 8 9.52 -8.05 26.84
C HIS A 8 10.98 -8.54 26.69
N GLY A 9 11.86 -7.68 26.18
CA GLY A 9 13.32 -7.78 26.43
C GLY A 9 14.26 -7.62 25.23
N HIS A 10 13.82 -7.93 24.02
CA HIS A 10 14.53 -7.67 22.76
C HIS A 10 13.44 -7.51 21.68
N TYR A 11 13.43 -6.40 20.93
CA TYR A 11 12.51 -6.28 19.79
C TYR A 11 12.94 -7.29 18.71
N ASP A 12 12.38 -8.50 18.72
CA ASP A 12 12.40 -9.38 17.56
C ASP A 12 11.56 -8.69 16.47
N SER A 13 12.23 -7.98 15.55
CA SER A 13 11.57 -7.11 14.58
C SER A 13 10.79 -7.93 13.55
N VAL A 14 9.52 -7.55 13.33
CA VAL A 14 8.67 -8.04 12.24
C VAL A 14 9.41 -7.87 10.91
N LYS A 15 9.28 -8.86 10.02
CA LYS A 15 9.83 -8.80 8.66
C LYS A 15 8.72 -8.63 7.64
N LEU A 16 8.98 -7.84 6.61
CA LEU A 16 8.04 -7.61 5.52
C LEU A 16 8.63 -8.18 4.22
N PHE A 17 7.92 -9.14 3.63
CA PHE A 17 8.21 -9.70 2.31
C PHE A 17 7.22 -9.14 1.30
N VAL A 18 7.70 -8.58 0.20
CA VAL A 18 6.84 -7.82 -0.73
C VAL A 18 6.88 -8.42 -2.12
N PHE A 19 5.73 -8.58 -2.74
CA PHE A 19 5.54 -9.13 -4.08
C PHE A 19 4.56 -8.25 -4.87
N GLY A 20 4.78 -8.13 -6.17
CA GLY A 20 3.86 -7.41 -7.04
C GLY A 20 4.53 -6.50 -8.04
N ASP A 21 3.90 -5.37 -8.31
CA ASP A 21 4.26 -4.46 -9.38
C ASP A 21 4.78 -3.08 -8.88
N SER A 22 4.64 -2.06 -9.72
CA SER A 22 5.10 -0.69 -9.48
C SER A 22 4.52 -0.03 -8.22
N TYR A 23 3.37 -0.47 -7.72
CA TYR A 23 2.80 0.08 -6.47
C TYR A 23 3.58 -0.27 -5.22
N VAL A 24 4.42 -1.31 -5.31
CA VAL A 24 5.17 -1.85 -4.19
C VAL A 24 6.66 -2.04 -4.50
N ASP A 25 7.12 -1.86 -5.74
CA ASP A 25 8.54 -1.94 -6.14
C ASP A 25 9.39 -0.77 -5.58
N THR A 26 10.40 -1.10 -4.78
CA THR A 26 11.36 -0.15 -4.20
C THR A 26 12.70 -0.08 -4.92
N GLY A 27 12.81 -0.66 -6.12
CA GLY A 27 13.90 -0.40 -7.06
C GLY A 27 14.54 -1.61 -7.73
N ASN A 28 13.79 -2.68 -8.01
CA ASN A 28 14.33 -3.88 -8.67
C ASN A 28 14.64 -3.67 -10.17
N LEU A 29 14.05 -2.69 -10.85
CA LEU A 29 14.29 -2.46 -12.29
C LEU A 29 15.65 -1.82 -12.66
N GLY A 30 16.45 -1.43 -11.67
CA GLY A 30 17.79 -0.86 -11.89
C GLY A 30 17.83 0.51 -12.60
N LYS A 31 19.04 1.07 -12.73
CA LYS A 31 19.30 2.49 -13.05
C LYS A 31 18.73 3.02 -14.38
N PHE A 32 18.40 2.13 -15.32
CA PHE A 32 17.89 2.53 -16.63
C PHE A 32 16.37 2.76 -16.62
N SER A 33 15.67 2.22 -15.62
CA SER A 33 14.25 2.47 -15.43
C SER A 33 13.98 3.95 -15.17
N PRO A 34 12.84 4.50 -15.66
CA PRO A 34 12.38 5.83 -15.31
C PRO A 34 12.32 6.07 -13.80
N SER A 35 12.02 5.05 -12.99
CA SER A 35 11.93 5.15 -11.53
C SER A 35 13.26 5.50 -10.83
N TRP A 36 14.38 5.44 -11.55
CA TRP A 36 15.70 5.89 -11.11
C TRP A 36 16.10 7.27 -11.65
N LYS A 37 15.15 8.00 -12.23
CA LYS A 37 15.32 9.36 -12.74
C LYS A 37 14.37 10.31 -12.03
N GLU A 38 14.71 11.59 -12.00
CA GLU A 38 13.74 12.60 -11.58
C GLU A 38 12.51 12.53 -12.48
N PRO A 39 11.29 12.76 -11.95
CA PRO A 39 11.00 13.27 -10.61
C PRO A 39 10.78 12.20 -9.53
N TYR A 40 10.99 10.94 -9.84
CA TYR A 40 10.78 9.86 -8.88
C TYR A 40 11.70 10.02 -7.66
N GLY A 41 11.17 9.78 -6.47
CA GLY A 41 11.85 9.92 -5.19
C GLY A 41 12.16 11.34 -4.69
N LEU A 42 11.76 12.41 -5.39
CA LEU A 42 12.04 13.81 -4.97
C LEU A 42 11.44 14.20 -3.61
N SER A 43 10.22 13.77 -3.31
CA SER A 43 9.55 14.00 -2.02
C SER A 43 10.06 13.05 -0.94
N PHE A 44 10.33 11.79 -1.32
CA PHE A 44 10.96 10.80 -0.45
C PHE A 44 11.61 9.71 -1.31
N PRO A 45 12.90 9.40 -1.11
CA PRO A 45 13.79 9.84 -0.03
C PRO A 45 14.54 11.16 -0.28
N GLY A 46 14.11 11.99 -1.24
CA GLY A 46 14.82 13.20 -1.67
C GLY A 46 15.69 13.02 -2.91
N LYS A 47 15.66 11.83 -3.51
CA LYS A 47 16.38 11.47 -4.75
C LYS A 47 15.78 10.20 -5.36
N PRO A 48 15.98 9.96 -6.67
CA PRO A 48 15.54 8.72 -7.28
C PRO A 48 16.14 7.49 -6.59
N SER A 49 15.27 6.53 -6.27
CA SER A 49 15.63 5.29 -5.59
C SER A 49 14.99 4.05 -6.19
N GLY A 50 14.35 4.18 -7.36
CA GLY A 50 13.71 3.07 -8.06
C GLY A 50 12.22 2.89 -7.78
N GLN A 51 11.61 3.75 -6.96
CA GLN A 51 10.16 3.76 -6.68
C GLN A 51 9.38 4.46 -7.81
N PHE A 52 8.17 3.97 -8.12
CA PHE A 52 7.26 4.60 -9.09
C PHE A 52 6.39 5.71 -8.48
N SER A 53 6.98 6.49 -7.59
CA SER A 53 6.36 7.66 -6.97
C SER A 53 7.43 8.73 -6.74
N ASP A 54 7.03 9.99 -6.65
CA ASP A 54 7.91 11.05 -6.17
C ASP A 54 8.15 10.91 -4.65
N GLY A 55 7.27 10.21 -3.94
CA GLY A 55 7.38 9.94 -2.51
C GLY A 55 7.27 8.45 -2.14
N ARG A 56 6.82 8.22 -0.91
CA ARG A 56 6.58 6.86 -0.37
C ARG A 56 5.54 6.10 -1.19
N ILE A 57 5.76 4.81 -1.32
CA ILE A 57 4.80 3.85 -1.90
C ILE A 57 4.22 2.93 -0.83
N LEU A 58 3.30 2.03 -1.21
CA LEU A 58 2.57 1.18 -0.26
C LEU A 58 3.51 0.38 0.65
N THR A 59 4.61 -0.14 0.10
CA THR A 59 5.67 -0.83 0.84
C THR A 59 6.19 0.00 2.03
N ASP A 60 6.49 1.28 1.81
CA ASP A 60 7.02 2.15 2.88
C ASP A 60 5.97 2.45 3.95
N TYR A 61 4.70 2.59 3.55
CA TYR A 61 3.62 2.83 4.50
C TYR A 61 3.36 1.61 5.38
N ILE A 62 3.37 0.40 4.81
CA ILE A 62 3.21 -0.84 5.57
C ILE A 62 4.45 -1.09 6.46
N ALA A 63 5.66 -0.87 5.96
CA ALA A 63 6.87 -0.95 6.77
C ALA A 63 6.84 0.05 7.95
N SER A 64 6.46 1.30 7.69
CA SER A 64 6.31 2.32 8.72
C SER A 64 5.22 1.96 9.75
N TYR A 65 4.14 1.30 9.33
CA TYR A 65 3.10 0.83 10.23
C TYR A 65 3.64 -0.23 11.20
N PHE A 66 4.51 -1.12 10.73
CA PHE A 66 5.22 -2.09 11.58
C PHE A 66 6.41 -1.51 12.36
N GLY A 67 6.71 -0.21 12.21
CA GLY A 67 7.85 0.43 12.87
C GLY A 67 9.22 -0.02 12.33
N ILE A 68 9.26 -0.59 11.12
CA ILE A 68 10.48 -1.08 10.47
C ILE A 68 10.85 -0.21 9.27
N LYS A 69 12.10 -0.34 8.79
CA LYS A 69 12.50 0.30 7.53
C LYS A 69 11.95 -0.47 6.34
N SER A 70 11.89 0.22 5.19
CA SER A 70 11.47 -0.37 3.93
C SER A 70 12.36 -1.59 3.57
N PRO A 71 11.78 -2.73 3.19
CA PRO A 71 12.53 -3.92 2.79
C PRO A 71 13.51 -3.67 1.63
N VAL A 72 14.61 -4.41 1.64
CA VAL A 72 15.66 -4.31 0.62
C VAL A 72 15.15 -4.88 -0.72
N PRO A 73 15.30 -4.20 -1.86
CA PRO A 73 14.99 -4.78 -3.16
C PRO A 73 15.86 -6.02 -3.43
N PHE A 74 15.26 -7.10 -3.92
CA PHE A 74 15.92 -8.36 -4.25
C PHE A 74 17.17 -8.18 -5.12
N GLU A 75 17.13 -7.31 -6.12
CA GLU A 75 18.27 -7.03 -7.01
C GLU A 75 19.45 -6.36 -6.28
N ARG A 76 19.21 -5.78 -5.10
CA ARG A 76 20.23 -5.13 -4.27
C ARG A 76 20.69 -5.99 -3.10
N ARG A 77 20.22 -7.23 -2.97
CA ARG A 77 20.55 -8.12 -1.84
C ARG A 77 22.05 -8.33 -1.64
N ASN A 78 22.80 -8.52 -2.72
CA ASN A 78 24.24 -8.85 -2.66
C ASN A 78 25.15 -7.66 -2.31
N ILE A 79 24.65 -6.43 -2.51
CA ILE A 79 25.39 -5.19 -2.22
C ILE A 79 24.91 -4.50 -0.94
N THR A 80 23.89 -5.06 -0.28
CA THR A 80 23.33 -4.55 0.96
C THR A 80 23.98 -5.23 2.16
N ARG A 81 24.32 -4.45 3.19
CA ARG A 81 24.86 -5.01 4.44
C ARG A 81 23.83 -5.94 5.09
N LYS A 82 24.30 -6.98 5.80
CA LYS A 82 23.42 -7.94 6.50
C LYS A 82 22.38 -7.27 7.40
N SER A 83 22.74 -6.19 8.09
CA SER A 83 21.79 -5.42 8.90
C SER A 83 20.61 -4.89 8.09
N GLY A 84 20.80 -4.54 6.82
CA GLY A 84 19.69 -4.08 5.96
C GLY A 84 18.65 -5.16 5.68
N LEU A 85 19.02 -6.44 5.76
CA LEU A 85 18.12 -7.57 5.55
C LEU A 85 17.22 -7.85 6.77
N GLU A 86 17.47 -7.19 7.91
CA GLU A 86 16.72 -7.44 9.16
C GLU A 86 15.21 -7.14 9.03
N TYR A 87 14.81 -6.29 8.08
CA TYR A 87 13.42 -5.85 7.87
C TYR A 87 12.68 -6.62 6.76
N GLY A 88 13.34 -7.59 6.13
CA GLY A 88 12.78 -8.38 5.03
C GLY A 88 13.25 -7.93 3.64
N MET A 89 12.56 -8.42 2.60
CA MET A 89 12.98 -8.25 1.21
C MET A 89 11.80 -7.94 0.27
N ASN A 90 12.06 -7.12 -0.74
CA ASN A 90 11.10 -6.75 -1.77
C ASN A 90 11.42 -7.43 -3.10
N PHE A 91 10.52 -8.31 -3.54
CA PHE A 91 10.60 -9.08 -4.79
C PHE A 91 9.77 -8.47 -5.92
N ALA A 92 9.10 -7.33 -5.72
CA ALA A 92 8.23 -6.70 -6.71
C ALA A 92 9.00 -6.05 -7.87
N TYR A 93 8.40 -6.01 -9.06
CA TYR A 93 8.98 -5.39 -10.26
C TYR A 93 7.97 -4.49 -10.97
N GLY A 94 8.32 -3.23 -11.20
CA GLY A 94 7.44 -2.30 -11.93
C GLY A 94 6.98 -2.83 -13.28
N GLY A 95 5.68 -2.67 -13.59
CA GLY A 95 5.08 -3.10 -14.85
C GLY A 95 4.74 -4.59 -14.95
N THR A 96 5.14 -5.41 -13.97
CA THR A 96 4.85 -6.84 -13.96
C THR A 96 3.40 -7.17 -13.60
N GLY A 97 3.04 -8.43 -13.73
CA GLY A 97 1.71 -8.96 -13.46
C GLY A 97 1.74 -10.33 -12.79
N VAL A 98 0.54 -10.88 -12.58
CA VAL A 98 0.37 -12.30 -12.25
C VAL A 98 0.85 -13.15 -13.42
N PHE A 99 0.46 -12.76 -14.64
CA PHE A 99 0.98 -13.33 -15.88
C PHE A 99 2.04 -12.42 -16.51
N LYS A 100 2.61 -12.87 -17.63
CA LYS A 100 3.54 -12.06 -18.42
C LYS A 100 2.81 -10.82 -18.97
N THR A 101 3.38 -9.65 -18.75
CA THR A 101 2.83 -8.36 -19.22
C THR A 101 3.63 -7.84 -20.42
N LEU A 102 3.29 -6.64 -20.90
CA LEU A 102 4.08 -5.91 -21.89
C LEU A 102 5.48 -5.53 -21.40
N VAL A 103 5.70 -5.56 -20.08
CA VAL A 103 7.00 -5.29 -19.46
C VAL A 103 7.65 -6.63 -19.16
N ASP A 104 8.76 -6.92 -19.84
CA ASP A 104 9.46 -8.21 -19.73
C ASP A 104 10.27 -8.28 -18.44
N GLN A 105 9.57 -8.52 -17.33
CA GLN A 105 10.09 -8.59 -15.98
C GLN A 105 9.52 -9.81 -15.24
N PRO A 106 10.13 -10.24 -14.12
CA PRO A 106 9.63 -11.35 -13.32
C PRO A 106 8.16 -11.19 -12.93
N ASN A 107 7.30 -12.09 -13.44
CA ASN A 107 5.91 -12.22 -13.03
C ASN A 107 5.80 -12.79 -11.60
N MET A 108 4.59 -12.82 -11.04
CA MET A 108 4.37 -13.29 -9.66
C MET A 108 4.98 -14.67 -9.36
N THR A 109 4.88 -15.63 -10.28
CA THR A 109 5.47 -16.95 -10.08
C THR A 109 6.99 -16.87 -9.90
N ILE A 110 7.68 -16.11 -10.75
CA ILE A 110 9.14 -15.93 -10.66
C ILE A 110 9.53 -15.14 -9.41
N GLN A 111 8.74 -14.14 -9.00
CA GLN A 111 9.00 -13.43 -7.74
C GLN A 111 8.92 -14.34 -6.52
N ILE A 112 8.00 -15.31 -6.52
CA ILE A 112 7.90 -16.32 -5.46
C ILE A 112 9.06 -17.33 -5.55
N ASP A 113 9.54 -17.65 -6.76
CA ASP A 113 10.76 -18.47 -6.95
C ASP A 113 11.98 -17.78 -6.34
N HIS A 114 12.13 -16.47 -6.55
CA HIS A 114 13.17 -15.67 -5.91
C HIS A 114 13.06 -15.71 -4.39
N PHE A 115 11.85 -15.67 -3.83
CA PHE A 115 11.69 -15.81 -2.38
C PHE A 115 12.12 -17.18 -1.88
N GLN A 116 11.71 -18.26 -2.55
CA GLN A 116 12.16 -19.62 -2.24
C GLN A 116 13.70 -19.72 -2.29
N GLU A 117 14.35 -19.15 -3.32
CA GLU A 117 15.82 -19.13 -3.45
C GLU A 117 16.49 -18.51 -2.20
N ILE A 118 15.90 -17.44 -1.65
CA ILE A 118 16.42 -16.75 -0.47
C ILE A 118 16.25 -17.62 0.80
N LEU A 119 15.16 -18.38 0.89
CA LEU A 119 14.95 -19.33 1.97
C LEU A 119 15.91 -20.52 1.88
N ASP A 120 16.14 -21.06 0.69
CA ASP A 120 17.06 -22.18 0.45
C ASP A 120 18.51 -21.80 0.78
N LYS A 121 18.86 -20.53 0.58
CA LYS A 121 20.15 -19.95 0.98
C LYS A 121 20.25 -19.63 2.48
N ASN A 122 19.22 -19.94 3.27
CA ASN A 122 19.13 -19.66 4.70
C ASN A 122 19.39 -18.18 5.05
N VAL A 123 19.00 -17.25 4.16
CA VAL A 123 19.06 -15.81 4.45
C VAL A 123 18.01 -15.44 5.50
N TYR A 124 16.85 -16.11 5.47
CA TYR A 124 15.81 -16.02 6.49
C TYR A 124 15.49 -17.42 7.02
N THR A 125 15.34 -17.53 8.33
CA THR A 125 15.04 -18.78 9.05
C THR A 125 13.53 -18.99 9.19
N LYS A 126 13.11 -20.19 9.59
CA LYS A 126 11.68 -20.43 9.93
C LYS A 126 11.18 -19.49 11.03
N GLN A 127 12.03 -19.13 11.99
CA GLN A 127 11.68 -18.18 13.05
C GLN A 127 11.43 -16.77 12.49
N ASP A 128 12.21 -16.36 11.48
CA ASP A 128 11.99 -15.11 10.76
C ASP A 128 10.64 -15.08 10.06
N LEU A 129 10.25 -16.21 9.45
CA LEU A 129 8.99 -16.35 8.72
C LEU A 129 7.76 -16.33 9.64
N ASN A 130 7.85 -16.98 10.80
CA ASN A 130 6.76 -16.98 11.79
C ASN A 130 6.43 -15.57 12.32
N LYS A 131 7.37 -14.63 12.24
CA LYS A 131 7.18 -13.22 12.65
C LYS A 131 7.09 -12.27 11.46
N SER A 132 6.76 -12.80 10.28
CA SER A 132 6.74 -12.03 9.04
C SER A 132 5.33 -11.82 8.49
N VAL A 133 5.24 -10.81 7.63
CA VAL A 133 4.06 -10.49 6.84
C VAL A 133 4.47 -10.44 5.37
N ALA A 134 3.66 -11.04 4.50
CA ALA A 134 3.76 -10.85 3.06
C ALA A 134 2.80 -9.75 2.61
N LEU A 135 3.24 -8.85 1.72
CA LEU A 135 2.41 -7.88 1.03
C LEU A 135 2.39 -8.20 -0.47
N VAL A 136 1.20 -8.34 -1.04
CA VAL A 136 0.98 -8.64 -2.45
C VAL A 136 0.12 -7.54 -3.07
N SER A 137 0.65 -6.86 -4.09
CA SER A 137 -0.07 -5.82 -4.84
C SER A 137 0.25 -5.89 -6.32
N VAL A 138 -0.71 -6.40 -7.12
CA VAL A 138 -0.48 -6.76 -8.52
C VAL A 138 -1.81 -6.78 -9.28
N ALA A 139 -1.73 -7.01 -10.60
CA ALA A 139 -2.80 -7.28 -11.56
C ALA A 139 -3.23 -6.11 -12.45
N GLY A 140 -2.91 -4.86 -12.12
CA GLY A 140 -3.23 -3.71 -12.99
C GLY A 140 -2.62 -3.84 -14.41
N ASN A 141 -1.37 -4.28 -14.48
CA ASN A 141 -0.65 -4.48 -15.75
C ASN A 141 -1.15 -5.67 -16.56
N ASP A 142 -1.74 -6.69 -15.92
CA ASP A 142 -2.37 -7.83 -16.60
C ASP A 142 -3.56 -7.36 -17.44
N TYR A 143 -4.41 -6.48 -16.90
CA TYR A 143 -5.51 -5.87 -17.64
C TYR A 143 -5.03 -5.01 -18.79
N THR A 144 -4.03 -4.15 -18.56
CA THR A 144 -3.43 -3.32 -19.62
C THR A 144 -2.87 -4.19 -20.74
N THR A 145 -2.15 -5.26 -20.41
CA THR A 145 -1.58 -6.20 -21.40
C THR A 145 -2.66 -6.95 -22.14
N PHE A 146 -3.69 -7.43 -21.44
CA PHE A 146 -4.81 -8.15 -22.05
C PHE A 146 -5.51 -7.29 -23.10
N ILE A 147 -5.82 -6.03 -22.78
CA ILE A 147 -6.45 -5.08 -23.71
C ILE A 147 -5.54 -4.80 -24.91
N ALA A 148 -4.23 -4.66 -24.70
CA ALA A 148 -3.28 -4.33 -25.76
C ALA A 148 -2.99 -5.49 -26.73
N THR A 149 -3.04 -6.75 -26.27
CA THR A 149 -2.56 -7.92 -27.01
C THR A 149 -3.65 -8.83 -27.56
N ASN A 150 -4.64 -9.18 -26.72
CA ASN A 150 -5.52 -10.32 -26.97
C ASN A 150 -7.02 -9.99 -26.88
N GLY A 151 -7.39 -8.88 -26.26
CA GLY A 151 -8.68 -8.78 -25.57
C GLY A 151 -9.69 -7.84 -26.21
N SER A 152 -10.69 -8.41 -26.88
CA SER A 152 -12.01 -7.77 -26.89
C SER A 152 -12.54 -7.72 -25.45
N LEU A 153 -13.20 -6.60 -25.08
CA LEU A 153 -13.82 -6.41 -23.77
C LEU A 153 -14.79 -7.56 -23.42
N GLN A 154 -15.35 -8.26 -24.41
CA GLN A 154 -16.22 -9.41 -24.21
C GLN A 154 -15.55 -10.59 -23.48
N TYR A 155 -14.22 -10.75 -23.60
CA TYR A 155 -13.47 -11.85 -22.98
C TYR A 155 -12.86 -11.47 -21.61
N MET A 156 -13.01 -10.21 -21.20
CA MET A 156 -12.46 -9.69 -19.94
C MET A 156 -12.98 -10.41 -18.68
N PRO A 157 -14.24 -10.84 -18.59
CA PRO A 157 -14.71 -11.60 -17.44
C PRO A 157 -14.00 -12.96 -17.27
N ASP A 158 -13.79 -13.69 -18.36
CA ASP A 158 -13.12 -15.00 -18.30
C ASP A 158 -11.62 -14.86 -18.04
N PHE A 159 -10.99 -13.82 -18.60
CA PHE A 159 -9.64 -13.43 -18.23
C PHE A 159 -9.54 -13.13 -16.73
N THR A 160 -10.46 -12.33 -16.18
CA THR A 160 -10.49 -11.99 -14.75
C THR A 160 -10.59 -13.23 -13.86
N LYS A 161 -11.44 -14.21 -14.22
CA LYS A 161 -11.55 -15.48 -13.48
C LYS A 161 -10.23 -16.25 -13.49
N LYS A 162 -9.56 -16.35 -14.65
CA LYS A 162 -8.27 -17.03 -14.79
C LYS A 162 -7.18 -16.33 -13.95
N LEU A 163 -7.15 -15.00 -14.01
CA LEU A 163 -6.22 -14.15 -13.29
C LEU A 163 -6.35 -14.31 -11.77
N VAL A 164 -7.57 -14.17 -11.24
CA VAL A 164 -7.84 -14.34 -9.80
C VAL A 164 -7.54 -15.77 -9.34
N LYS A 165 -7.85 -16.79 -10.17
CA LYS A 165 -7.50 -18.18 -9.86
C LYS A 165 -6.00 -18.37 -9.71
N GLN A 166 -5.19 -17.81 -10.63
CA GLN A 166 -3.73 -17.88 -10.53
C GLN A 166 -3.22 -17.11 -9.30
N LEU A 167 -3.71 -15.89 -9.08
CA LEU A 167 -3.35 -15.09 -7.91
C LEU A 167 -3.64 -15.83 -6.60
N ALA A 168 -4.78 -16.51 -6.48
CA ALA A 168 -5.09 -17.32 -5.30
C ALA A 168 -4.09 -18.48 -5.08
N MET A 169 -3.60 -19.10 -6.16
CA MET A 169 -2.55 -20.12 -6.08
C MET A 169 -1.21 -19.52 -5.65
N ASP A 170 -0.86 -18.34 -6.14
CA ASP A 170 0.35 -17.61 -5.76
C ASP A 170 0.31 -17.22 -4.27
N LEU A 171 -0.83 -16.72 -3.76
CA LEU A 171 -1.04 -16.43 -2.34
C LEU A 171 -0.88 -17.69 -1.47
N LYS A 172 -1.49 -18.81 -1.88
CA LYS A 172 -1.36 -20.10 -1.21
C LYS A 172 0.10 -20.55 -1.18
N ARG A 173 0.85 -20.35 -2.27
CA ARG A 173 2.27 -20.68 -2.36
C ARG A 173 3.10 -19.84 -1.39
N ILE A 174 2.92 -18.52 -1.36
CA ILE A 174 3.63 -17.62 -0.42
C ILE A 174 3.43 -18.07 1.03
N LYS A 175 2.19 -18.38 1.41
CA LYS A 175 1.88 -18.89 2.75
C LYS A 175 2.53 -20.26 3.00
N GLY A 176 2.48 -21.15 2.01
CA GLY A 176 3.11 -22.48 2.06
C GLY A 176 4.62 -22.46 2.26
N LEU A 177 5.28 -21.33 1.92
CA LEU A 177 6.70 -21.10 2.19
C LEU A 177 7.00 -20.74 3.65
N GLY A 178 5.98 -20.48 4.48
CA GLY A 178 6.10 -20.29 5.92
C GLY A 178 5.68 -18.91 6.44
N VAL A 179 5.25 -18.00 5.58
CA VAL A 179 4.75 -16.68 6.02
C VAL A 179 3.34 -16.84 6.61
N GLU A 180 3.14 -16.42 7.86
CA GLU A 180 1.86 -16.63 8.55
C GLU A 180 0.72 -15.73 8.04
N ASN A 181 1.04 -14.47 7.73
CA ASN A 181 0.08 -13.44 7.35
C ASN A 181 0.36 -12.92 5.95
N VAL A 182 -0.64 -12.98 5.06
CA VAL A 182 -0.51 -12.51 3.68
C VAL A 182 -1.54 -11.41 3.44
N LEU A 183 -1.06 -10.18 3.29
CA LEU A 183 -1.85 -9.03 2.86
C LEU A 183 -1.92 -9.03 1.33
N VAL A 184 -3.12 -8.97 0.77
CA VAL A 184 -3.33 -8.83 -0.68
C VAL A 184 -4.22 -7.62 -0.95
N THR A 185 -3.79 -6.75 -1.87
CA THR A 185 -4.59 -5.58 -2.24
C THR A 185 -5.66 -5.93 -3.26
N ALA A 186 -6.80 -5.25 -3.16
CA ALA A 186 -7.67 -5.02 -4.30
C ALA A 186 -6.88 -4.39 -5.45
N VAL A 187 -7.33 -4.59 -6.68
CA VAL A 187 -6.93 -3.75 -7.81
C VAL A 187 -7.67 -2.41 -7.69
N GLU A 188 -6.95 -1.33 -7.89
CA GLU A 188 -7.43 0.05 -7.89
C GLU A 188 -8.41 0.32 -9.06
N PRO A 189 -9.14 1.46 -9.07
CA PRO A 189 -10.09 1.75 -10.15
C PRO A 189 -9.37 2.01 -11.48
N LEU A 190 -9.19 0.93 -12.25
CA LEU A 190 -8.49 0.92 -13.54
C LEU A 190 -8.99 2.02 -14.48
N GLY A 191 -10.30 2.23 -14.55
CA GLY A 191 -10.91 3.25 -15.42
C GLY A 191 -10.58 4.69 -15.02
N CYS A 192 -10.03 4.91 -13.83
CA CYS A 192 -9.64 6.22 -13.34
C CYS A 192 -8.15 6.53 -13.59
N TYR A 193 -7.38 5.63 -14.21
CA TYR A 193 -6.00 5.93 -14.58
C TYR A 193 -5.92 7.16 -15.49
N PRO A 194 -4.99 8.09 -15.23
CA PRO A 194 -4.82 9.30 -16.06
C PRO A 194 -4.71 9.02 -17.56
N ALA A 195 -3.99 7.97 -17.96
CA ALA A 195 -3.85 7.59 -19.37
C ALA A 195 -5.19 7.23 -20.04
N LEU A 196 -6.15 6.71 -19.28
CA LEU A 196 -7.49 6.36 -19.78
C LEU A 196 -8.45 7.54 -19.70
N THR A 197 -8.41 8.32 -18.62
CA THR A 197 -9.28 9.48 -18.43
C THR A 197 -8.92 10.65 -19.35
N ALA A 198 -7.71 10.69 -19.89
CA ALA A 198 -7.30 11.64 -20.94
C ALA A 198 -8.28 11.67 -22.13
N LYS A 199 -8.86 10.51 -22.51
CA LYS A 199 -9.87 10.41 -23.59
C LYS A 199 -11.16 11.18 -23.29
N ASN A 200 -11.43 11.50 -22.02
CA ASN A 200 -12.55 12.29 -21.55
C ASN A 200 -12.09 13.60 -20.90
N SER A 201 -10.94 14.15 -21.31
CA SER A 201 -10.38 15.40 -20.76
C SER A 201 -10.29 15.38 -19.22
N TYR A 202 -9.94 14.21 -18.66
CA TYR A 202 -9.82 13.96 -17.23
C TYR A 202 -11.12 14.24 -16.43
N GLN A 203 -12.30 14.24 -17.07
CA GLN A 203 -13.56 14.59 -16.39
C GLN A 203 -14.21 13.41 -15.68
N LYS A 204 -14.04 12.20 -16.21
CA LYS A 204 -14.69 10.99 -15.71
C LYS A 204 -13.83 9.76 -15.91
N CYS A 205 -14.00 8.79 -15.01
CA CYS A 205 -13.45 7.47 -15.17
C CYS A 205 -14.16 6.72 -16.31
N ILE A 206 -13.49 5.70 -16.85
CA ILE A 206 -14.04 4.81 -17.87
C ILE A 206 -14.73 3.62 -17.19
N GLU A 207 -16.06 3.59 -17.22
CA GLU A 207 -16.88 2.65 -16.43
C GLU A 207 -16.58 1.18 -16.72
N VAL A 208 -16.34 0.80 -17.98
CA VAL A 208 -16.08 -0.61 -18.32
C VAL A 208 -14.83 -1.17 -17.63
N PHE A 209 -13.78 -0.34 -17.46
CA PHE A 209 -12.57 -0.75 -16.76
C PHE A 209 -12.75 -0.76 -15.24
N ASN A 210 -13.53 0.18 -14.69
CA ASN A 210 -13.89 0.14 -13.27
C ASN A 210 -14.76 -1.07 -12.93
N SER A 211 -15.69 -1.44 -13.80
CA SER A 211 -16.51 -2.65 -13.65
C SER A 211 -15.64 -3.92 -13.66
N ALA A 212 -14.61 -3.97 -14.51
CA ALA A 212 -13.64 -5.06 -14.50
C ALA A 212 -12.85 -5.13 -13.19
N ALA A 213 -12.38 -3.99 -12.67
CA ALA A 213 -11.71 -3.89 -11.37
C ALA A 213 -12.62 -4.34 -10.21
N GLN A 214 -13.88 -3.91 -10.22
CA GLN A 214 -14.87 -4.32 -9.21
C GLN A 214 -15.15 -5.83 -9.28
N PHE A 215 -15.28 -6.39 -10.49
CA PHE A 215 -15.45 -7.82 -10.67
C PHE A 215 -14.22 -8.61 -10.20
N HIS A 216 -13.00 -8.13 -10.51
CA HIS A 216 -11.77 -8.69 -9.97
C HIS A 216 -11.78 -8.72 -8.45
N ASN A 217 -12.07 -7.58 -7.82
CA ASN A 217 -12.02 -7.41 -6.37
C ASN A 217 -13.05 -8.27 -5.65
N LEU A 218 -14.25 -8.43 -6.23
CA LEU A 218 -15.25 -9.35 -5.71
C LEU A 218 -14.74 -10.79 -5.74
N GLN A 219 -14.24 -11.24 -6.89
CA GLN A 219 -13.71 -12.60 -7.06
C GLN A 219 -12.50 -12.88 -6.16
N LEU A 220 -11.61 -11.90 -6.01
CA LEU A 220 -10.44 -11.99 -5.15
C LEU A 220 -10.83 -12.06 -3.69
N LYS A 221 -11.79 -11.25 -3.24
CA LYS A 221 -12.32 -11.31 -1.88
C LYS A 221 -12.93 -12.69 -1.57
N ASP A 222 -13.70 -13.24 -2.51
CA ASP A 222 -14.26 -14.59 -2.38
C ASP A 222 -13.17 -15.66 -2.34
N ALA A 223 -12.12 -15.54 -3.16
CA ALA A 223 -10.98 -16.43 -3.14
C ALA A 223 -10.21 -16.36 -1.81
N VAL A 224 -9.98 -15.16 -1.27
CA VAL A 224 -9.36 -14.93 0.05
C VAL A 224 -10.20 -15.56 1.16
N ASN A 225 -11.52 -15.37 1.14
CA ASN A 225 -12.42 -16.00 2.11
C ASN A 225 -12.32 -17.53 2.05
N LYS A 226 -12.31 -18.12 0.85
CA LYS A 226 -12.15 -19.57 0.67
C LYS A 226 -10.81 -20.07 1.20
N LEU A 227 -9.72 -19.36 0.91
CA LEU A 227 -8.39 -19.67 1.43
C LEU A 227 -8.37 -19.66 2.97
N ASN A 228 -9.03 -18.68 3.59
CA ASN A 228 -9.16 -18.58 5.05
C ASN A 228 -10.01 -19.70 5.69
N THR A 229 -10.89 -20.34 4.93
CA THR A 229 -11.70 -21.48 5.40
C THR A 229 -11.10 -22.84 5.08
N ASP A 230 -10.04 -22.90 4.26
CA ASP A 230 -9.39 -24.17 3.88
C ASP A 230 -8.54 -24.68 5.05
N THR A 231 -9.02 -25.73 5.72
CA THR A 231 -8.37 -26.37 6.87
C THR A 231 -7.02 -27.01 6.52
N ASN A 232 -6.75 -27.31 5.25
CA ASN A 232 -5.43 -27.80 4.80
C ASN A 232 -4.37 -26.69 4.73
N ILE A 233 -4.81 -25.43 4.77
CA ILE A 233 -3.96 -24.24 4.77
C ILE A 233 -3.86 -23.63 6.18
N HIS A 234 -4.87 -23.86 7.02
CA HIS A 234 -4.98 -23.33 8.37
C HIS A 234 -4.85 -24.44 9.44
N ASN A 235 -3.64 -24.65 9.95
CA ASN A 235 -3.41 -25.46 11.16
C ASN A 235 -3.59 -24.67 12.48
N SER A 236 -3.89 -23.37 12.40
CA SER A 236 -3.90 -22.46 13.54
C SER A 236 -4.90 -21.32 13.32
N THR A 237 -5.58 -20.93 14.41
CA THR A 237 -6.47 -19.77 14.52
C THR A 237 -5.75 -18.43 14.32
N ALA A 238 -4.42 -18.40 14.19
CA ALA A 238 -3.60 -17.17 14.15
C ALA A 238 -3.11 -16.75 12.76
N SER A 239 -3.19 -17.62 11.75
CA SER A 239 -2.66 -17.32 10.41
C SER A 239 -3.78 -16.83 9.49
N SER A 240 -3.59 -15.80 8.67
CA SER A 240 -4.69 -15.17 7.90
C SER A 240 -4.26 -14.58 6.56
N PHE A 241 -5.09 -14.76 5.54
CA PHE A 241 -5.09 -13.93 4.33
C PHE A 241 -5.95 -12.70 4.58
N ILE A 242 -5.43 -11.51 4.31
CA ILE A 242 -6.09 -10.24 4.60
C ILE A 242 -6.26 -9.48 3.29
N PHE A 243 -7.51 -9.19 2.94
CA PHE A 243 -7.86 -8.38 1.78
C PHE A 243 -7.81 -6.89 2.14
N LEU A 244 -7.01 -6.11 1.41
CA LEU A 244 -6.91 -4.66 1.58
C LEU A 244 -7.72 -3.93 0.50
N ASN A 245 -8.78 -3.22 0.90
CA ASN A 245 -9.67 -2.52 -0.02
C ASN A 245 -9.09 -1.17 -0.52
N VAL A 246 -7.96 -1.23 -1.23
CA VAL A 246 -7.33 -0.03 -1.79
C VAL A 246 -8.20 0.63 -2.87
N TYR A 247 -9.06 -0.12 -3.57
CA TYR A 247 -10.04 0.42 -4.51
C TYR A 247 -10.95 1.47 -3.84
N GLY A 248 -11.54 1.12 -2.70
CA GLY A 248 -12.39 2.03 -1.93
C GLY A 248 -11.62 3.27 -1.47
N SER A 249 -10.37 3.10 -1.07
CA SER A 249 -9.47 4.21 -0.71
C SER A 249 -9.24 5.18 -1.87
N PHE A 250 -8.95 4.66 -3.07
CA PHE A 250 -8.80 5.48 -4.28
C PHE A 250 -10.11 6.21 -4.63
N MET A 251 -11.25 5.50 -4.66
CA MET A 251 -12.53 6.12 -5.00
C MET A 251 -12.94 7.22 -4.02
N SER A 252 -12.62 7.05 -2.72
CA SER A 252 -12.81 8.10 -1.72
C SER A 252 -11.91 9.31 -1.98
N ALA A 253 -10.64 9.06 -2.31
CA ALA A 253 -9.67 10.10 -2.66
C ALA A 253 -9.99 10.82 -3.98
N LEU A 254 -10.72 10.21 -4.91
CA LEU A 254 -11.12 10.84 -6.18
C LEU A 254 -12.40 11.67 -6.06
N ASN A 255 -13.17 11.50 -4.98
CA ASN A 255 -14.45 12.17 -4.82
C ASN A 255 -14.27 13.64 -4.40
N LYS A 256 -14.54 14.55 -5.35
CA LYS A 256 -14.45 16.02 -5.22
C LYS A 256 -15.16 16.60 -4.00
N LYS A 257 -16.21 15.94 -3.47
CA LYS A 257 -16.92 16.40 -2.26
C LYS A 257 -16.02 16.42 -1.01
N HIS A 258 -14.98 15.59 -0.96
CA HIS A 258 -14.03 15.57 0.16
C HIS A 258 -13.03 16.73 0.14
N PHE A 259 -12.92 17.47 -0.97
CA PHE A 259 -11.94 18.57 -1.15
C PHE A 259 -12.53 19.98 -0.99
N LYS A 260 -13.85 20.11 -0.75
CA LYS A 260 -14.46 21.43 -0.55
C LYS A 260 -13.84 22.13 0.69
N GLY A 261 -13.08 23.19 0.42
CA GLY A 261 -12.48 24.07 1.44
C GLY A 261 -11.11 23.64 1.98
N LYS A 262 -10.48 22.60 1.41
CA LYS A 262 -9.13 22.15 1.79
C LYS A 262 -8.30 21.84 0.54
N LEU A 263 -7.52 22.81 0.09
CA LEU A 263 -6.63 22.78 -1.08
C LEU A 263 -7.33 22.50 -2.41
N GLU A 264 -7.18 23.43 -3.36
CA GLU A 264 -7.70 23.31 -4.73
C GLU A 264 -6.98 22.19 -5.49
N VAL A 265 -7.45 20.95 -5.35
CA VAL A 265 -7.14 19.90 -6.31
C VAL A 265 -7.86 20.26 -7.61
N LYS A 266 -7.14 20.91 -8.54
CA LYS A 266 -7.70 21.38 -9.83
C LYS A 266 -8.40 20.24 -10.60
N ASN A 267 -7.87 19.01 -10.55
CA ASN A 267 -8.58 17.80 -10.98
C ASN A 267 -7.90 16.50 -10.46
N PRO A 268 -8.60 15.63 -9.69
CA PRO A 268 -7.98 14.41 -9.14
C PRO A 268 -7.72 13.30 -10.18
N LEU A 269 -8.28 13.41 -11.38
CA LEU A 269 -8.06 12.45 -12.48
C LEU A 269 -6.94 12.88 -13.44
N GLU A 270 -6.42 14.09 -13.28
CA GLU A 270 -5.35 14.64 -14.10
C GLU A 270 -3.99 14.24 -13.51
N PRO A 271 -3.03 13.80 -14.33
CA PRO A 271 -1.71 13.42 -13.85
C PRO A 271 -0.92 14.63 -13.35
N CYS A 272 -0.12 14.44 -12.30
CA CYS A 272 0.76 15.50 -11.77
C CYS A 272 2.00 15.74 -12.65
N CYS A 273 2.34 14.77 -13.50
CA CYS A 273 3.53 14.78 -14.33
C CYS A 273 3.23 14.10 -15.67
N VAL A 274 3.48 14.82 -16.76
CA VAL A 274 3.33 14.32 -18.14
C VAL A 274 4.50 14.79 -18.98
N GLY A 275 4.81 14.07 -20.06
CA GLY A 275 5.74 14.58 -21.07
C GLY A 275 5.25 15.87 -21.71
N LEU A 276 6.16 16.69 -22.20
CA LEU A 276 5.81 17.93 -22.91
C LEU A 276 5.16 17.67 -24.28
N ASP A 277 5.37 16.49 -24.85
CA ASP A 277 4.73 16.00 -26.07
C ASP A 277 4.68 14.45 -26.06
N ASP A 278 4.07 13.86 -27.09
CA ASP A 278 3.84 12.41 -27.20
C ASP A 278 5.13 11.55 -27.28
N LYS A 279 6.30 12.16 -27.49
CA LYS A 279 7.61 11.47 -27.51
C LYS A 279 8.20 11.34 -26.11
N TYR A 280 7.69 12.09 -25.15
CA TYR A 280 8.24 12.16 -23.81
C TYR A 280 7.25 11.62 -22.77
N SER A 281 7.79 11.04 -21.72
CA SER A 281 7.07 10.63 -20.52
C SER A 281 7.48 11.46 -19.33
N CYS A 282 6.77 11.32 -18.21
CA CYS A 282 7.28 11.77 -16.92
C CYS A 282 8.69 11.22 -16.69
N GLY A 283 9.63 12.10 -16.33
CA GLY A 283 11.05 11.80 -16.14
C GLY A 283 11.90 11.68 -17.41
N SER A 284 11.36 12.06 -18.57
CA SER A 284 12.15 12.19 -19.80
C SER A 284 13.06 13.42 -19.77
N VAL A 285 14.26 13.27 -20.31
CA VAL A 285 15.23 14.34 -20.53
C VAL A 285 15.76 14.27 -21.96
N ASP A 286 16.18 15.38 -22.53
CA ASP A 286 16.92 15.37 -23.79
C ASP A 286 18.41 15.02 -23.60
N ASP A 287 19.16 14.96 -24.70
CA ASP A 287 20.59 14.63 -24.74
C ASP A 287 21.46 15.59 -23.89
N LYS A 288 20.93 16.76 -23.55
CA LYS A 288 21.59 17.77 -22.69
C LYS A 288 21.13 17.68 -21.23
N GLY A 289 20.28 16.72 -20.89
CA GLY A 289 19.72 16.53 -19.55
C GLY A 289 18.58 17.50 -19.21
N VAL A 290 18.05 18.25 -20.18
CA VAL A 290 16.95 19.19 -19.94
C VAL A 290 15.64 18.41 -19.79
N LYS A 291 14.87 18.71 -18.75
CA LYS A 291 13.58 18.08 -18.44
C LYS A 291 12.59 18.26 -19.60
N LYS A 292 11.94 17.17 -20.00
CA LYS A 292 10.89 17.13 -21.03
C LYS A 292 9.55 16.69 -20.47
N TYR A 293 9.25 17.10 -19.24
CA TYR A 293 7.99 16.85 -18.57
C TYR A 293 7.53 18.08 -17.78
N SER A 294 6.25 18.14 -17.43
CA SER A 294 5.64 19.23 -16.66
C SER A 294 6.20 19.33 -15.23
N ASP A 295 6.33 20.54 -14.69
CA ASP A 295 6.79 20.74 -13.30
C ASP A 295 5.82 20.16 -12.26
N LEU A 296 6.35 19.46 -11.24
CA LEU A 296 5.57 18.81 -10.17
C LEU A 296 4.95 19.79 -9.18
N GLN A 297 5.40 21.05 -9.18
CA GLN A 297 5.22 21.98 -8.07
C GLN A 297 3.75 22.37 -7.78
N THR A 298 2.78 21.97 -8.59
CA THR A 298 1.38 22.32 -8.35
C THR A 298 0.61 21.27 -7.53
N PHE A 299 1.11 20.03 -7.36
CA PHE A 299 0.27 18.93 -6.83
C PHE A 299 0.84 18.12 -5.66
N THR A 300 2.16 18.12 -5.46
CA THR A 300 2.87 17.24 -4.51
C THR A 300 2.44 17.36 -3.04
N LYS A 301 1.75 18.43 -2.64
CA LYS A 301 1.23 18.58 -1.26
C LYS A 301 -0.10 17.85 -1.00
N SER A 302 -0.84 17.41 -2.03
CA SER A 302 -2.24 16.95 -1.86
C SER A 302 -2.39 15.44 -1.62
N ILE A 303 -1.65 14.59 -2.36
CA ILE A 303 -1.85 13.13 -2.34
C ILE A 303 -1.34 12.49 -1.03
N ILE A 304 -0.23 13.01 -0.48
CA ILE A 304 0.37 12.52 0.78
C ILE A 304 -0.61 12.66 1.95
N SER A 305 -1.41 13.73 1.99
CA SER A 305 -2.38 13.95 3.07
C SER A 305 -3.57 12.98 3.01
N GLN A 306 -3.90 12.43 1.84
CA GLN A 306 -5.05 11.55 1.64
C GLN A 306 -4.69 10.05 1.79
N LEU A 307 -3.47 9.65 1.42
CA LEU A 307 -2.93 8.31 1.73
C LEU A 307 -2.84 8.09 3.24
N VAL A 308 -2.45 9.14 4.00
CA VAL A 308 -2.45 9.13 5.48
C VAL A 308 -3.88 9.03 6.05
N LEU A 309 -4.88 9.64 5.41
CA LEU A 309 -6.30 9.48 5.79
C LEU A 309 -6.85 8.09 5.45
N ASN A 310 -6.38 7.47 4.38
CA ASN A 310 -6.83 6.15 3.93
C ASN A 310 -6.13 4.98 4.64
N LEU A 311 -4.93 5.21 5.21
CA LEU A 311 -4.36 4.30 6.22
C LEU A 311 -5.28 4.19 7.46
N LYS A 312 -6.13 5.21 7.75
CA LYS A 312 -7.21 5.11 8.75
C LYS A 312 -8.38 4.21 8.32
N SER A 313 -8.51 3.92 7.03
CA SER A 313 -9.48 2.94 6.50
C SER A 313 -8.88 1.52 6.53
N ILE A 314 -7.57 1.36 6.32
CA ILE A 314 -6.88 0.07 6.50
C ILE A 314 -6.99 -0.41 7.94
N THR A 315 -7.01 0.49 8.93
CA THR A 315 -7.27 0.13 10.34
C THR A 315 -8.70 -0.38 10.59
N TRP A 316 -9.68 -0.04 9.75
CA TRP A 316 -11.08 -0.47 9.88
C TRP A 316 -11.25 -1.94 9.47
N ASP A 317 -10.61 -2.37 8.39
CA ASP A 317 -10.69 -3.75 7.88
C ASP A 317 -9.84 -4.75 8.71
N LEU A 318 -8.95 -4.26 9.58
CA LEU A 318 -8.12 -5.07 10.47
C LEU A 318 -8.79 -5.42 11.82
N GLY A 319 -10.02 -4.94 12.05
CA GLY A 319 -10.79 -5.22 13.28
C GLY A 319 -10.30 -4.47 14.51
N VAL A 320 -9.79 -3.25 14.35
CA VAL A 320 -9.33 -2.39 15.46
C VAL A 320 -10.50 -1.52 15.94
N GLN A 321 -10.97 -1.71 17.17
CA GLN A 321 -11.90 -0.76 17.81
C GLN A 321 -11.16 0.54 18.16
N LYS A 322 -11.71 1.67 17.72
CA LYS A 322 -10.99 2.93 17.54
C LYS A 322 -11.04 3.85 18.77
N ILE A 323 -9.86 4.33 19.22
CA ILE A 323 -9.70 5.52 20.05
C ILE A 323 -9.98 6.78 19.19
N VAL A 324 -10.84 7.67 19.68
CA VAL A 324 -11.24 8.92 19.01
C VAL A 324 -10.11 9.95 19.10
N GLU A 325 -9.77 10.52 17.94
CA GLU A 325 -8.69 11.51 17.75
C GLU A 325 -9.01 12.85 18.46
N PRO A 326 -8.02 13.72 18.79
CA PRO A 326 -8.28 15.03 19.41
C PRO A 326 -9.07 15.94 18.46
N MET A 327 -10.40 15.90 18.56
CA MET A 327 -11.28 16.64 17.67
C MET A 327 -11.08 18.14 17.80
N GLY A 328 -10.68 18.64 18.97
CA GLY A 328 -10.37 20.05 19.19
C GLY A 328 -9.19 20.57 18.36
N CYS A 329 -8.32 19.69 17.85
CA CYS A 329 -7.23 20.04 16.94
C CYS A 329 -7.61 19.88 15.46
N LEU A 330 -8.83 19.43 15.13
CA LEU A 330 -9.27 19.35 13.75
C LEU A 330 -9.41 20.77 13.18
N PRO A 331 -9.04 21.01 11.90
CA PRO A 331 -9.04 22.35 11.30
C PRO A 331 -10.38 23.09 11.39
N ARG A 332 -11.50 22.35 11.50
CA ARG A 332 -12.85 22.93 11.64
C ARG A 332 -13.14 23.45 13.05
N LEU A 333 -12.52 22.89 14.07
CA LEU A 333 -12.73 23.23 15.48
C LEU A 333 -11.61 24.13 16.03
N ALA A 334 -10.38 23.99 15.52
CA ALA A 334 -9.28 24.94 15.76
C ALA A 334 -9.47 26.29 15.04
N ALA A 335 -10.38 26.39 14.06
CA ALA A 335 -10.73 27.65 13.42
C ALA A 335 -11.31 28.68 14.41
N PHE A 336 -12.00 28.23 15.46
CA PHE A 336 -12.57 29.11 16.50
C PHE A 336 -11.50 29.81 17.35
N SER A 337 -10.26 29.31 17.36
CA SER A 337 -9.11 29.92 18.04
C SER A 337 -8.10 30.53 17.05
N SER A 338 -8.51 30.76 15.80
CA SER A 338 -7.61 31.19 14.72
C SER A 338 -6.40 30.27 14.55
N TYR A 339 -6.59 28.96 14.77
CA TYR A 339 -5.57 27.93 14.67
C TYR A 339 -4.42 28.03 15.68
N LYS A 340 -4.50 28.94 16.67
CA LYS A 340 -3.45 29.10 17.68
C LYS A 340 -3.45 27.99 18.72
N ASN A 341 -4.63 27.55 19.16
CA ASN A 341 -4.79 26.53 20.20
C ASN A 341 -5.84 25.49 19.81
N CYS A 342 -5.65 24.22 20.16
CA CYS A 342 -6.71 23.22 20.04
C CYS A 342 -7.84 23.51 21.04
N SER A 343 -9.08 23.10 20.73
CA SER A 343 -10.20 23.26 21.66
C SER A 343 -10.18 22.22 22.79
N ASP A 344 -9.95 22.67 24.02
CA ASP A 344 -9.80 21.81 25.20
C ASP A 344 -11.09 21.07 25.58
N SER A 345 -12.27 21.66 25.33
CA SER A 345 -13.56 21.03 25.63
C SER A 345 -13.85 19.83 24.73
N TRP A 346 -13.57 19.95 23.43
CA TRP A 346 -13.69 18.85 22.46
C TRP A 346 -12.61 17.79 22.67
N ASN A 347 -11.41 18.20 23.03
CA ASN A 347 -10.34 17.26 23.39
C ASN A 347 -10.70 16.49 24.68
N SER A 348 -11.35 17.12 25.65
CA SER A 348 -11.82 16.47 26.89
C SER A 348 -12.92 15.44 26.65
N ALA A 349 -13.87 15.71 25.74
CA ALA A 349 -14.86 14.72 25.33
C ALA A 349 -14.24 13.51 24.61
N CYS A 350 -13.20 13.73 23.79
CA CYS A 350 -12.45 12.65 23.15
C CYS A 350 -11.65 11.84 24.17
N MET A 351 -11.02 12.50 25.15
CA MET A 351 -10.32 11.83 26.26
C MET A 351 -11.27 10.97 27.10
N PHE A 352 -12.47 11.47 27.42
CA PHE A 352 -13.49 10.72 28.16
C PHE A 352 -13.98 9.48 27.40
N HIS A 353 -14.26 9.62 26.09
CA HIS A 353 -14.59 8.48 25.23
C HIS A 353 -13.46 7.43 25.20
N ASN A 354 -12.21 7.89 25.11
CA ASN A 354 -11.04 7.01 25.08
C ASN A 354 -10.80 6.31 26.42
N GLN A 355 -11.13 6.95 27.55
CA GLN A 355 -11.09 6.33 28.88
C GLN A 355 -12.13 5.21 29.02
N ILE A 356 -13.36 5.43 28.56
CA ILE A 356 -14.41 4.39 28.55
C ILE A 356 -13.98 3.19 27.68
N LEU A 357 -13.43 3.47 26.49
CA LEU A 357 -12.95 2.43 25.59
C LEU A 357 -11.78 1.63 26.18
N GLN A 358 -10.84 2.30 26.88
CA GLN A 358 -9.74 1.64 27.58
C GLN A 358 -10.24 0.75 28.72
N GLN A 359 -11.24 1.21 29.49
CA GLN A 359 -11.85 0.43 30.56
C GLN A 359 -12.52 -0.85 30.04
N GLU A 360 -13.25 -0.74 28.93
CA GLU A 360 -13.93 -1.90 28.32
C GLU A 360 -12.94 -2.91 27.72
N LEU A 361 -11.83 -2.43 27.17
CA LEU A 361 -10.75 -3.29 26.70
C LEU A 361 -9.97 -3.97 27.82
N GLN A 362 -9.82 -3.33 28.98
CA GLN A 362 -9.28 -3.98 30.17
C GLN A 362 -10.19 -5.10 30.65
N ASN A 363 -11.52 -4.87 30.66
CA ASN A 363 -12.50 -5.90 30.98
C ASN A 363 -12.44 -7.08 30.00
N LEU A 364 -12.30 -6.81 28.69
CA LEU A 364 -12.15 -7.84 27.66
C LEU A 364 -10.83 -8.62 27.76
N ASN A 365 -9.72 -7.94 28.10
CA ASN A 365 -8.44 -8.59 28.36
C ASN A 365 -8.48 -9.47 29.63
N HIS A 366 -9.23 -9.07 30.65
CA HIS A 366 -9.45 -9.89 31.85
C HIS A 366 -10.34 -11.12 31.61
N ALA A 367 -11.23 -11.06 30.61
CA ALA A 367 -12.14 -12.15 30.26
C ALA A 367 -11.58 -13.11 29.19
N SER A 368 -10.38 -12.86 28.65
CA SER A 368 -9.78 -13.68 27.59
C SER A 368 -8.46 -14.28 28.02
N ASP A 369 -8.45 -15.59 28.28
CA ASP A 369 -7.26 -16.30 28.79
C ASP A 369 -6.09 -16.38 27.80
N ASN A 370 -6.30 -16.09 26.50
CA ASN A 370 -5.31 -16.32 25.44
C ASN A 370 -5.25 -15.23 24.35
N SER A 371 -5.92 -14.09 24.51
CA SER A 371 -5.89 -12.98 23.55
C SER A 371 -5.51 -11.67 24.24
N VAL A 372 -4.64 -10.89 23.61
CA VAL A 372 -4.31 -9.53 24.07
C VAL A 372 -4.90 -8.54 23.07
N PHE A 373 -5.91 -7.79 23.52
CA PHE A 373 -6.53 -6.72 22.76
C PHE A 373 -5.70 -5.45 22.95
N LEU A 374 -5.05 -5.00 21.87
CA LEU A 374 -4.22 -3.80 21.86
C LEU A 374 -5.00 -2.60 21.30
N THR A 375 -4.93 -1.49 22.02
CA THR A 375 -5.37 -0.18 21.53
C THR A 375 -4.22 0.60 20.91
N LEU A 376 -4.48 1.15 19.72
CA LEU A 376 -3.57 2.05 19.05
C LEU A 376 -3.83 3.49 19.54
N ASP A 377 -2.97 4.02 20.40
CA ASP A 377 -3.00 5.43 20.81
C ASP A 377 -2.37 6.31 19.72
N ILE A 378 -3.18 6.62 18.70
CA ILE A 378 -2.82 7.55 17.63
C ILE A 378 -2.87 9.01 18.13
N TYR A 379 -3.49 9.26 19.30
CA TYR A 379 -3.63 10.59 19.90
C TYR A 379 -2.26 11.14 20.31
N CYS A 380 -1.47 10.37 21.06
CA CYS A 380 -0.12 10.77 21.48
C CYS A 380 0.88 10.80 20.31
N ALA A 381 0.74 9.87 19.35
CA ALA A 381 1.58 9.82 18.16
C ALA A 381 1.39 11.05 17.26
N PHE A 382 0.14 11.49 17.08
CA PHE A 382 -0.20 12.68 16.30
C PHE A 382 0.26 13.99 16.98
N LEU A 383 0.05 14.13 18.30
CA LEU A 383 0.55 15.30 19.05
C LEU A 383 2.08 15.39 19.06
N SER A 384 2.78 14.25 19.13
CA SER A 384 4.24 14.18 19.06
C SER A 384 4.79 14.50 17.66
N ALA A 385 3.99 14.28 16.61
CA ALA A 385 4.33 14.70 15.24
C ALA A 385 4.13 16.21 15.05
N LEU A 386 3.09 16.79 15.65
CA LEU A 386 2.84 18.23 15.62
C LEU A 386 3.88 19.03 16.42
N LYS A 387 4.30 18.55 17.60
CA LYS A 387 5.39 19.20 18.39
C LYS A 387 6.74 19.20 17.69
N ARG A 388 7.00 18.24 16.79
CA ARG A 388 8.25 18.15 16.00
C ARG A 388 8.30 19.09 14.79
N GLN A 389 7.18 19.68 14.39
CA GLN A 389 7.13 20.70 13.34
C GLN A 389 7.24 22.14 13.88
N ALA A 390 7.23 22.31 15.20
CA ALA A 390 7.26 23.61 15.88
C ALA A 390 8.64 23.98 16.46
N ASN A 391 9.66 23.12 16.28
CA ASN A 391 11.05 23.37 16.69
C ASN A 391 11.99 23.35 15.49
#